data_AF-A0A6L5WJG1-F1
#
_entry.id   AF-A0A6L5WJG1-F1
#
_cell.length_a   1.000
_cell.length_b   1.000
_cell.length_c   1.000
_cell.angle_alpha   90.00
_cell.angle_beta   90.00
_cell.angle_gamma   90.00
#
_symmetry.space_group_name_H-M   'P 1'
#
loop_
_entity.id
_entity.type
_entity.pdbx_description
1 polymer ?
#
loop_
_entity_poly.entity_id
_entity_poly.type
_entity_poly.pdbx_seq_one_letter_code
_entity_poly.pdbx_strand_id
1 'polypeptide(L)' 'MQLTFRLNDELSKRFEKLVNETNRSKSHYLQEAVKNLLDDYDDYKEAMMSINESKGKKTYSLDEISSLYGINL' A
#
# COMPACT_ATOMS: atom_id res chain seq x y z
N MET A 1 -10.99 -15.41 12.55
CA MET A 1 -9.94 -16.24 11.92
C MET A 1 -8.73 -16.24 12.83
N GLN A 2 -8.07 -17.39 13.04
CA GLN A 2 -6.83 -17.48 13.83
C GLN A 2 -5.66 -17.78 12.87
N LEU A 3 -4.58 -17.02 13.00
CA LEU A 3 -3.37 -17.17 12.20
C LEU A 3 -2.19 -17.47 13.12
N THR A 4 -1.42 -18.50 12.78
CA THR A 4 -0.20 -18.88 13.49
C THR A 4 0.91 -19.02 12.45
N PHE A 5 2.02 -18.32 12.66
CA PHE A 5 3.18 -18.39 11.78
C PHE A 5 4.46 -18.20 12.59
N ARG A 6 5.58 -18.69 12.06
CA ARG A 6 6.87 -18.59 12.71
C ARG A 6 7.65 -17.42 12.13
N LEU A 7 8.08 -16.51 13.01
CA LEU A 7 9.04 -15.48 12.65
C LEU A 7 10.45 -16.08 12.70
N ASN A 8 11.32 -15.65 11.79
CA ASN A 8 12.75 -15.90 11.94
C ASN A 8 13.31 -15.11 13.14
N ASP A 9 14.50 -15.49 13.62
CA ASP A 9 15.07 -14.91 14.84
C ASP A 9 15.28 -13.39 14.75
N GLU A 10 15.66 -12.88 13.58
CA GLU A 10 15.88 -11.45 13.37
C GLU A 10 14.57 -10.65 13.47
N LEU A 11 13.54 -11.07 12.72
CA LEU A 11 12.24 -10.41 12.73
C LEU A 11 11.57 -10.51 14.09
N SER A 12 11.70 -11.66 14.76
CA SER A 12 11.19 -11.83 16.12
C SER A 12 11.78 -10.79 17.07
N LYS A 13 13.12 -10.64 17.09
CA LYS A 13 13.81 -9.64 17.92
C LYS A 13 13.37 -8.21 17.59
N ARG A 14 13.30 -7.86 16.30
CA ARG A 14 12.87 -6.52 15.86
C ARG A 14 11.42 -6.23 16.24
N PHE A 15 10.54 -7.21 16.10
CA PHE A 15 9.13 -7.09 16.44
C PHE A 15 8.91 -6.95 17.95
N GLU A 16 9.63 -7.73 18.76
CA GLU A 16 9.57 -7.58 20.22
C GLU A 16 10.08 -6.23 20.68
N LYS A 17 11.16 -5.72 20.07
CA LYS A 17 11.66 -4.38 20.36
C LYS A 17 10.59 -3.30 20.09
N LEU A 18 9.97 -3.33 18.91
CA LEU A 18 8.91 -2.39 18.52
C LEU A 18 7.75 -2.39 19.51
N VAL A 19 7.26 -3.58 19.88
CA VAL A 19 6.15 -3.78 20.81
C VAL A 19 6.49 -3.22 22.19
N ASN A 20 7.71 -3.47 22.67
CA ASN A 20 8.18 -2.99 23.96
C ASN A 20 8.35 -1.47 23.99
N GLU A 21 8.84 -0.86 22.90
CA GLU A 21 9.05 0.60 22.81
C GLU A 21 7.73 1.38 22.75
N THR A 22 6.71 0.81 22.12
CA THR A 22 5.45 1.49 21.82
C THR A 22 4.33 1.17 22.82
N ASN A 23 4.56 0.19 23.71
CA ASN A 23 3.62 -0.30 24.70
C ASN A 23 2.26 -0.72 24.11
N ARG A 24 2.27 -1.19 22.85
CA ARG A 24 1.09 -1.72 22.14
C ARG A 24 1.15 -3.23 22.06
N SER A 25 0.01 -3.90 21.88
CA SER A 25 -0.02 -5.36 21.82
C SER A 25 0.54 -5.89 20.51
N LYS A 26 1.16 -7.08 20.55
CA LYS A 26 1.62 -7.81 19.36
C LYS A 26 0.48 -7.96 18.33
N SER A 27 -0.74 -8.21 18.81
CA SER A 27 -1.92 -8.36 17.94
C SER A 27 -2.27 -7.09 17.18
N HIS A 28 -2.10 -5.90 17.78
CA HIS A 28 -2.39 -4.63 17.11
C HIS A 28 -1.51 -4.47 15.86
N TYR A 29 -0.20 -4.64 16.01
CA TYR A 29 0.74 -4.51 14.88
C TYR A 29 0.53 -5.58 13.82
N LEU A 30 0.15 -6.81 14.21
CA LEU A 30 -0.16 -7.85 13.23
C LEU A 30 -1.43 -7.52 12.44
N GLN A 31 -2.45 -6.98 13.09
CA GLN A 31 -3.66 -6.52 12.41
C GLN A 31 -3.38 -5.36 11.46
N GLU A 32 -2.58 -4.38 11.89
CA GLU A 32 -2.15 -3.27 11.03
C GLU A 32 -1.31 -3.74 9.84
N ALA A 33 -0.35 -4.65 10.06
CA ALA A 33 0.48 -5.17 8.98
C ALA A 33 -0.35 -5.91 7.92
N VAL A 34 -1.34 -6.71 8.35
CA VAL A 34 -2.26 -7.38 7.43
C VAL A 34 -3.13 -6.36 6.69
N LYS A 35 -3.64 -5.34 7.38
CA LYS A 35 -4.41 -4.28 6.75
C LYS A 35 -3.60 -3.57 5.67
N ASN A 36 -2.40 -3.10 5.99
CA ASN A 36 -1.54 -2.38 5.06
C ASN A 36 -1.17 -3.24 3.84
N LEU A 37 -0.92 -4.54 4.05
CA LEU A 37 -0.66 -5.46 2.93
C LEU A 37 -1.86 -5.59 1.98
N LEU A 38 -3.08 -5.61 2.52
CA LEU A 38 -4.29 -5.66 1.70
C LEU A 38 -4.51 -4.36 0.94
N ASP A 39 -4.38 -3.23 1.63
CA ASP A 39 -4.52 -1.89 1.03
C ASP A 39 -3.48 -1.70 -0.11
N ASP A 40 -2.21 -2.03 0.13
CA ASP A 40 -1.15 -1.97 -0.89
C ASP A 40 -1.44 -2.85 -2.11
N TYR A 41 -2.03 -4.03 -1.90
CA TYR A 41 -2.36 -4.95 -2.97
C TYR A 41 -3.55 -4.48 -3.81
N ASP A 42 -4.57 -3.92 -3.18
CA ASP A 42 -5.72 -3.34 -3.87
C ASP A 42 -5.29 -2.11 -4.68
N ASP A 43 -4.47 -1.23 -4.12
CA ASP A 43 -3.90 -0.07 -4.83
C ASP A 43 -3.08 -0.51 -6.04
N TYR A 44 -2.21 -1.51 -5.88
CA TYR A 44 -1.43 -2.06 -6.99
C TYR A 44 -2.33 -2.64 -8.09
N LYS A 45 -3.38 -3.34 -7.71
CA LYS A 45 -4.34 -3.94 -8.66
C LYS A 45 -5.11 -2.87 -9.42
N GLU A 46 -5.57 -1.82 -8.75
CA GLU A 46 -6.24 -0.70 -9.37
C GLU A 46 -5.32 0.02 -10.36
N ALA A 47 -4.08 0.29 -9.97
CA ALA A 47 -3.07 0.88 -10.86
C ALA A 47 -2.84 0.02 -12.12
N MET A 48 -2.72 -1.30 -11.95
CA MET A 48 -2.56 -2.23 -13.08
C MET A 48 -3.80 -2.27 -13.99
N MET A 49 -5.01 -2.20 -13.43
CA MET A 49 -6.23 -2.09 -14.21
C MET A 49 -6.25 -0.80 -15.02
N SER A 50 -5.96 0.34 -14.38
CA SER A 50 -5.88 1.66 -15.03
C SER A 50 -4.89 1.66 -16.19
N ILE A 51 -3.70 1.08 -16.02
CA ILE A 51 -2.71 0.93 -17.09
C ILE A 51 -3.26 0.09 -18.24
N ASN A 52 -3.88 -1.05 -17.96
CA ASN A 52 -4.42 -1.92 -19.00
C ASN A 52 -5.63 -1.30 -19.72
N GLU A 53 -6.49 -0.58 -19.02
CA GLU A 53 -7.59 0.17 -19.63
C GLU A 53 -7.11 1.38 -20.45
N SER A 54 -5.97 1.95 -20.08
CA SER A 54 -5.35 3.07 -20.79
C SER A 54 -4.52 2.62 -21.99
N LYS A 55 -4.15 1.33 -22.09
CA LYS A 55 -3.47 0.79 -23.28
C LYS A 55 -4.36 0.95 -24.51
N GLY A 56 -3.90 1.77 -25.45
CA GLY A 56 -4.62 2.07 -26.69
C GLY A 56 -5.59 3.25 -26.60
N LYS A 57 -5.74 3.89 -25.43
CA LYS A 57 -6.46 5.16 -25.30
C LYS A 57 -5.52 6.34 -25.55
N LYS A 58 -6.07 7.44 -26.07
CA LYS A 58 -5.30 8.67 -26.34
C LYS A 58 -4.85 9.27 -25.01
N THR A 59 -3.54 9.29 -24.78
CA THR A 59 -2.92 9.98 -23.64
C THR A 59 -2.73 11.45 -23.99
N TYR A 60 -2.93 12.34 -23.02
CA TYR A 60 -2.69 13.77 -23.17
C TYR A 60 -1.54 14.18 -22.27
N SER A 61 -0.69 15.08 -22.74
CA SER A 61 0.33 15.73 -21.91
C SER A 61 -0.33 16.67 -20.90
N LEU A 62 0.38 16.96 -19.80
CA LEU A 62 -0.10 17.90 -18.78
C LEU A 62 -0.47 19.27 -19.37
N ASP A 63 0.33 19.76 -20.33
CA ASP A 63 0.10 21.03 -21.04
C ASP A 63 -1.20 21.02 -21.89
N GLU A 64 -1.48 19.89 -22.55
CA GLU A 64 -2.71 19.72 -23.35
C GLU A 64 -3.95 19.71 -22.47
N ILE A 65 -3.91 19.04 -21.31
CA ILE A 65 -5.00 19.01 -20.32
C ILE A 65 -5.19 20.40 -19.68
N SER A 66 -4.09 21.06 -19.31
CA SER A 66 -4.09 22.41 -18.74
C SER A 66 -4.78 23.41 -19.67
N SER A 67 -4.44 23.38 -20.96
CA SER A 67 -5.06 24.22 -21.97
C SER A 67 -6.54 23.86 -22.22
N LEU A 68 -6.90 22.57 -22.17
CA LEU A 68 -8.28 22.11 -22.42
C LEU A 68 -9.25 22.52 -21.31
N TYR A 69 -8.79 22.47 -20.05
CA TYR A 69 -9.61 22.75 -18.87
C TYR A 69 -9.36 24.12 -18.24
N GLY A 70 -8.43 24.92 -18.78
CA GLY A 70 -8.11 26.25 -18.28
C GLY A 70 -7.45 26.26 -16.90
N ILE A 71 -6.74 25.18 -16.55
CA ILE A 71 -6.07 25.03 -15.26
C ILE A 71 -4.63 25.49 -15.44
N ASN A 72 -4.24 26.60 -14.82
CA ASN A 72 -2.84 27.06 -14.80
C ASN A 72 -2.08 26.24 -13.74
N LEU A 73 -1.11 25.43 -14.17
CA LEU A 73 -0.37 24.47 -13.36
C LEU A 73 0.96 25.06 -12.86
#